data_AF-A0A5K1AVR5-F1
#
_entry.id   AF-A0A5K1AVR5-F1
#
_cell.length_a   1.000
_cell.length_b   1.000
_cell.length_c   1.000
_cell.angle_alpha   90.00
_cell.angle_beta   90.00
_cell.angle_gamma   90.00
#
_symmetry.space_group_name_H-M   'P 1'
#
loop_
_entity.id
_entity.type
_entity.pdbx_description
1 polymer ?
#
loop_
_entity_poly.entity_id
_entity_poly.type
_entity_poly.pdbx_seq_one_letter_code
_entity_poly.pdbx_strand_id
1 'polypeptide(L)' 'VIVNKSRAHLSAIMTKVPVRANDIEKVPNISEDIKSMLKSLPKVDLEADLPYCFLSQIEDSYAELTIGCTVKDV' A
#
# COMPACT_ATOMS: atom_id res chain seq x y z
N VAL A 1 -3.36 -27.20 5.82
CA VAL A 1 -3.58 -26.79 4.41
C VAL A 1 -2.23 -26.57 3.76
N ILE A 2 -2.01 -27.05 2.53
CA ILE A 2 -0.75 -26.81 1.78
C ILE A 2 -0.98 -25.61 0.85
N VAL A 3 -0.14 -24.59 0.95
CA VAL A 3 -0.21 -23.38 0.11
C VAL A 3 0.76 -23.50 -1.06
N ASN A 4 0.26 -23.47 -2.29
CA ASN A 4 1.08 -23.53 -3.49
C ASN A 4 1.33 -22.13 -4.05
N LYS A 5 2.48 -21.55 -3.72
CA LYS A 5 2.86 -20.19 -4.12
C LYS A 5 3.25 -20.08 -5.60
N SER A 6 3.74 -21.15 -6.22
CA SER A 6 4.21 -21.10 -7.62
C SER A 6 3.07 -21.10 -8.65
N ARG A 7 1.83 -21.26 -8.20
CA ARG A 7 0.62 -21.16 -9.03
C ARG A 7 -0.10 -19.82 -8.85
N ALA A 8 0.49 -18.88 -8.12
CA ALA A 8 -0.05 -17.53 -8.02
C ALA A 8 0.16 -16.80 -9.35
N HIS A 9 -0.88 -16.16 -9.86
CA HIS A 9 -0.81 -15.24 -11.01
C HIS A 9 -0.75 -13.78 -10.57
N LEU A 10 -1.17 -13.53 -9.33
CA LEU A 10 -1.22 -12.23 -8.69
C LEU A 10 -0.53 -12.31 -7.34
N SER A 11 0.20 -11.26 -7.00
CA SER A 11 0.86 -11.12 -5.70
C SER A 11 0.37 -9.85 -5.02
N ALA A 12 -0.01 -9.94 -3.75
CA ALA A 12 -0.28 -8.78 -2.92
C ALA A 12 1.02 -8.32 -2.26
N ILE A 13 1.36 -7.03 -2.42
CA ILE A 13 2.50 -6.40 -1.77
C ILE A 13 1.96 -5.41 -0.74
N MET A 14 2.51 -5.45 0.46
CA MET A 14 2.20 -4.51 1.54
C MET A 14 3.49 -4.03 2.18
N THR A 15 3.57 -2.73 2.44
CA THR A 15 4.67 -2.11 3.17
C THR A 15 4.13 -1.13 4.21
N LYS A 16 4.93 -0.90 5.24
CA LYS A 16 4.65 0.02 6.33
C LYS A 16 5.74 1.08 6.36
N VAL A 17 5.34 2.35 6.36
CA VAL A 17 6.23 3.51 6.32
C VAL A 17 5.98 4.38 7.54
N PRO A 18 6.95 4.55 8.45
CA PRO A 18 6.80 5.48 9.56
C PRO A 18 6.87 6.92 9.07
N VAL A 19 6.00 7.77 9.60
CA VAL A 19 5.95 9.22 9.41
C VAL A 19 6.01 9.91 10.75
N ARG A 20 6.48 11.16 10.80
CA ARG A 20 6.54 11.92 12.05
C ARG A 20 5.13 12.30 12.50
N ALA A 21 4.84 12.24 13.80
CA ALA A 21 3.53 12.60 14.34
C ALA A 21 3.12 14.05 14.01
N ASN A 22 4.10 14.96 13.94
CA ASN A 22 3.88 16.37 13.58
C ASN A 22 3.55 16.61 12.10
N ASP A 23 3.59 15.59 11.25
CA ASP A 23 3.28 15.68 9.82
C ASP A 23 1.98 14.92 9.47
N ILE A 24 1.20 14.48 10.47
CA ILE A 24 -0.03 13.71 10.27
C ILE A 24 -1.06 14.50 9.46
N GLU A 25 -1.10 15.83 9.55
CA GLU A 25 -2.03 16.65 8.77
C GLU A 25 -1.79 16.57 7.26
N LYS A 26 -0.59 16.14 6.83
CA LYS A 26 -0.23 15.95 5.41
C LYS A 26 -0.60 14.56 4.90
N VAL A 27 -0.89 13.61 5.80
CA VAL A 27 -1.18 12.21 5.46
C VAL A 27 -2.31 12.08 4.44
N PRO A 28 -3.46 12.78 4.54
CA PRO A 28 -4.53 12.63 3.56
C PRO A 28 -4.04 12.90 2.13
N ASN A 29 -3.32 14.01 1.91
CA ASN A 29 -2.80 14.37 0.59
C ASN A 29 -1.76 13.36 0.10
N ILE A 30 -0.80 13.00 0.94
CA ILE A 30 0.23 12.00 0.62
C ILE A 30 -0.40 10.65 0.27
N SER A 31 -1.46 10.26 0.97
CA SER A 31 -2.15 8.99 0.73
C SER A 31 -2.84 8.95 -0.65
N GLU A 32 -3.44 10.06 -1.08
CA GLU A 32 -4.04 10.18 -2.41
C GLU A 32 -2.98 10.19 -3.52
N ASP A 33 -1.87 10.89 -3.29
CA ASP A 33 -0.76 10.93 -4.24
C ASP A 33 -0.13 9.54 -4.42
N ILE A 34 0.09 8.79 -3.33
CA ILE A 34 0.59 7.41 -3.37
C ILE A 34 -0.40 6.51 -4.11
N LYS A 35 -1.69 6.58 -3.78
CA LYS A 35 -2.73 5.78 -4.46
C LYS A 35 -2.77 6.08 -5.95
N SER A 36 -2.67 7.35 -6.34
CA SER A 36 -2.67 7.79 -7.74
C SER A 36 -1.42 7.33 -8.48
N MET A 37 -0.26 7.42 -7.84
CA MET A 37 1.00 6.91 -8.38
C MET A 37 0.94 5.40 -8.60
N LEU A 38 0.48 4.62 -7.61
CA LEU A 38 0.34 3.17 -7.74
C LEU A 38 -0.63 2.77 -8.87
N LYS A 39 -1.74 3.49 -9.04
CA LYS A 39 -2.67 3.27 -10.17
C LYS A 39 -2.06 3.52 -11.54
N SER A 40 -1.02 4.35 -11.63
CA SER A 40 -0.31 4.63 -12.89
C SER A 40 0.75 3.58 -13.25
N LEU A 41 1.09 2.67 -12.32
CA LEU A 41 2.10 1.65 -12.56
C LEU A 41 1.51 0.48 -13.36
N PRO A 42 2.10 0.10 -14.51
CA PRO A 42 1.54 -0.95 -15.38
C PRO A 42 1.58 -2.36 -14.76
N LYS A 43 2.39 -2.56 -13.71
CA LYS A 43 2.49 -3.84 -12.99
C LYS A 43 1.37 -4.03 -11.97
N VAL A 44 0.68 -2.96 -11.59
CA VAL A 44 -0.39 -3.00 -10.60
C VAL A 44 -1.67 -3.48 -11.25
N ASP A 45 -2.29 -4.48 -10.64
CA ASP A 45 -3.59 -5.01 -11.07
C ASP A 45 -4.72 -4.23 -10.41
N LEU A 46 -5.44 -3.41 -11.20
CA LEU A 46 -6.60 -2.65 -10.73
C LEU A 46 -7.93 -3.41 -10.86
N GLU A 47 -7.95 -4.54 -11.57
CA GLU A 47 -9.14 -5.37 -11.74
C GLU A 47 -9.34 -6.29 -10.53
N ALA A 48 -8.23 -6.79 -9.98
CA ALA A 48 -8.25 -7.65 -8.80
C ALA A 48 -8.52 -6.87 -7.51
N ASP A 49 -7.79 -5.76 -7.28
CA ASP A 49 -7.97 -4.90 -6.11
C ASP A 49 -7.40 -3.50 -6.34
N LEU A 50 -7.97 -2.48 -5.69
CA LEU A 50 -7.45 -1.12 -5.80
C LEU A 50 -6.30 -0.89 -4.80
N PRO A 51 -5.25 -0.16 -5.18
CA PRO A 51 -4.21 0.25 -4.24
C PRO A 51 -4.79 1.03 -3.07
N TYR A 52 -4.29 0.75 -1.87
CA TYR A 52 -4.67 1.41 -0.64
C TYR A 52 -3.46 2.02 0.07
N CYS A 53 -3.72 3.13 0.75
CA CYS A 53 -2.77 3.79 1.63
C CYS A 53 -3.57 4.42 2.76
N PHE A 54 -3.31 4.03 4.00
CA PHE A 54 -4.00 4.56 5.17
C PHE A 54 -3.08 4.60 6.39
N LEU A 55 -3.46 5.42 7.37
CA LEU A 55 -2.79 5.52 8.67
C LEU A 55 -3.16 4.30 9.53
N SER A 56 -2.23 3.37 9.73
CA SER A 56 -2.46 2.13 10.47
C SER A 56 -2.24 2.27 11.97
N GLN A 57 -1.35 3.17 12.38
CA GLN A 57 -1.01 3.38 13.79
C GLN A 57 -0.63 4.84 14.05
N ILE A 58 -0.93 5.34 15.24
CA ILE A 58 -0.46 6.63 15.74
C ILE A 58 0.14 6.39 17.13
N GLU A 59 1.36 6.87 17.33
CA GLU A 59 2.05 6.93 18.62
C GLU A 59 2.56 8.36 18.88
N ASP A 60 3.09 8.61 20.08
CA ASP A 60 3.47 9.96 20.51
C ASP A 60 4.54 10.62 19.62
N SER A 61 5.43 9.84 19.02
CA SER A 61 6.56 10.35 18.22
C SER A 61 6.45 10.07 16.72
N TYR A 62 5.62 9.11 16.32
CA TYR A 62 5.46 8.71 14.93
C TYR A 62 4.05 8.19 14.66
N ALA A 63 3.70 8.16 13.38
CA ALA A 63 2.55 7.41 12.90
C ALA A 63 3.01 6.45 11.79
N GLU A 64 2.22 5.42 11.53
CA GLU A 64 2.54 4.41 10.52
C GLU A 64 1.55 4.50 9.35
N LEU A 65 2.08 4.61 8.14
CA LEU A 65 1.31 4.46 6.92
C LEU A 65 1.44 3.03 6.40
N THR A 66 0.32 2.35 6.23
CA THR A 66 0.27 1.07 5.54
C THR A 66 -0.14 1.29 4.09
N ILE A 67 0.70 0.82 3.17
CA ILE A 67 0.53 0.92 1.72
C ILE A 67 0.42 -0.50 1.17
N GLY A 68 -0.56 -0.76 0.31
CA GLY A 68 -0.69 -2.05 -0.35
C GLY A 68 -1.25 -1.96 -1.75
N CYS A 69 -0.88 -2.94 -2.57
CA CYS A 69 -1.40 -3.11 -3.93
C CYS A 69 -1.24 -4.57 -4.38
N THR A 70 -2.06 -4.95 -5.36
CA THR A 70 -1.91 -6.22 -6.07
C THR A 70 -1.08 -5.99 -7.32
N VAL A 71 -0.14 -6.88 -7.60
CA VAL A 71 0.68 -6.86 -8.82
C VAL A 71 0.45 -8.13 -9.62
N LYS A 72 0.51 -8.01 -10.95
CA LYS A 72 0.54 -9.16 -11.87
C LYS A 72 1.96 -9.69 -11.94
N ASP A 73 2.14 -11.01 -11.87
CA ASP A 73 3.42 -11.61 -12.25
C ASP A 73 3.66 -11.34 -13.74
N VAL A 74 4.84 -10.82 -14.08
CA VAL A 74 5.29 -10.56 -15.45
C VAL A 74 6.08 -11.75 -15.96
#